data_AF-A0A3C1G0R9-F1
#
_entry.id   AF-A0A3C1G0R9-F1
#
_cell.length_a   1.000
_cell.length_b   1.000
_cell.length_c   1.000
_cell.angle_alpha   90.00
_cell.angle_beta   90.00
_cell.angle_gamma   90.00
#
_symmetry.space_group_name_H-M   'P 1'
#
loop_
_entity.id
_entity.type
_entity.pdbx_description
1 polymer ?
#
loop_
_entity_poly.entity_id
_entity_poly.type
_entity_poly.pdbx_seq_one_letter_code
_entity_poly.pdbx_strand_id
1 'polypeptide(L)'
;MEETPKFIMKCPKCLKGFSPDTLYCETCSAMLEPEEIEHAFPTAKTEEVKAPTDSPVPAESEQIQDMEVDHLKTDIEDRFVYTLLFERDRLKERLSETEKLHDKLRIDGGGSQHPDTLRALQRKESEMGDIIKKIAHLEATLDELQRTIESEIGDLNSHLQESESPGFFWFLTAQGRCYRMLLSQRKNKKIIMGILSGDRPPNYFQVRRRAGMYLLIALSIILTLSISWQVFLYAHRQERVSAAPLTTAQARDDKAAVQRGDIIALLDDIKKANLNKDIGLWESRYSRHSLELPGKKDGIVEQWKNFDYRSLDYKVDSMTLEPGKVNAVIIWQMQLFSKKSKQMKMLSQRLSVDFIVEEGKLKIRSVTKL
;
A
#
# COMPACT_ATOMS: atom_id res chain seq x y z
N MET A 1 20.72 29.64 23.19
CA MET A 1 19.27 29.43 23.16
C MET A 1 18.97 28.89 21.78
N GLU A 2 18.70 27.60 21.66
CA GLU A 2 18.35 26.99 20.37
C GLU A 2 16.92 27.41 20.02
N GLU A 3 16.75 28.12 18.90
CA GLU A 3 15.43 28.45 18.38
C GLU A 3 14.75 27.15 17.95
N THR A 4 13.63 26.81 18.58
CA THR A 4 12.85 25.65 18.18
C THR A 4 12.27 25.90 16.79
N PRO A 5 12.43 24.97 15.83
CA PRO A 5 11.89 25.14 14.49
C PRO A 5 10.38 25.31 14.56
N LYS A 6 9.87 26.38 13.94
CA LYS A 6 8.43 26.65 13.83
C LYS A 6 7.86 25.79 12.72
N PHE A 7 7.20 24.69 13.08
CA PHE A 7 6.41 23.88 12.15
C PHE A 7 4.93 24.28 12.19
N ILE A 8 4.24 24.15 11.06
CA ILE A 8 2.79 24.33 10.95
C ILE A 8 2.17 22.96 10.63
N MET A 9 1.01 22.66 11.23
CA MET A 9 0.28 21.43 10.94
C MET A 9 -0.60 21.67 9.70
N LYS A 10 -0.41 20.92 8.62
CA LYS A 10 -1.14 21.14 7.35
C LYS A 10 -2.03 19.95 7.02
N CYS A 11 -3.26 20.25 6.58
CA CYS A 11 -4.18 19.21 6.17
C CYS A 11 -3.84 18.69 4.76
N PRO A 12 -3.63 17.37 4.56
CA PRO A 12 -3.25 16.84 3.24
C PRO A 12 -4.37 16.93 2.20
N LYS A 13 -5.64 17.02 2.64
CA LYS A 13 -6.79 17.14 1.73
C LYS A 13 -7.16 18.59 1.43
N CYS A 14 -7.09 19.42 2.47
CA CYS A 14 -7.67 20.76 2.47
C CYS A 14 -6.59 21.85 2.33
N LEU A 15 -5.31 21.49 2.44
CA LEU A 15 -4.11 22.36 2.37
C LEU A 15 -4.08 23.56 3.34
N LYS A 16 -5.06 23.66 4.25
CA LYS A 16 -5.09 24.64 5.34
C LYS A 16 -4.02 24.32 6.38
N GLY A 17 -3.35 25.37 6.86
CA GLY A 17 -2.44 25.31 8.01
C GLY A 17 -3.20 25.51 9.32
N PHE A 18 -2.72 24.85 10.37
CA PHE A 18 -3.30 24.82 11.71
C PHE A 18 -2.20 25.02 12.75
N SER A 19 -2.62 25.39 13.96
CA SER A 19 -1.69 25.51 15.10
C SER A 19 -1.03 24.17 15.43
N PRO A 20 0.19 24.17 16.01
CA PRO A 20 0.90 22.94 16.40
C PRO A 20 0.12 22.02 17.34
N ASP A 21 -0.83 22.59 18.10
CA ASP A 21 -1.63 21.88 19.09
C ASP A 21 -2.85 21.17 18.46
N THR A 22 -3.14 21.44 17.19
CA THR A 22 -4.28 20.84 16.48
C THR A 22 -3.82 19.57 15.76
N LEU A 23 -4.47 18.44 16.02
CA LEU A 23 -4.12 17.14 15.42
C LEU A 23 -4.99 16.76 14.20
N TYR A 24 -6.17 17.37 14.06
CA TYR A 24 -7.15 17.04 13.03
C TYR A 24 -7.68 18.29 12.34
N CYS A 25 -7.94 18.19 11.04
CA CYS A 25 -8.53 19.28 10.26
C CYS A 25 -10.00 19.47 10.63
N GLU A 26 -10.37 20.68 11.07
CA GLU A 26 -11.76 21.02 11.42
C GLU A 26 -12.74 20.92 10.24
N THR A 27 -12.25 21.07 9.00
CA THR A 27 -13.12 21.03 7.80
C THR A 27 -13.37 19.61 7.30
N CYS A 28 -12.36 18.75 7.32
CA CYS A 28 -12.40 17.45 6.62
C CYS A 28 -11.96 16.26 7.48
N SER A 29 -11.74 16.48 8.79
CA SER A 29 -11.37 15.49 9.81
C SER A 29 -10.11 14.66 9.53
N ALA A 30 -9.34 15.02 8.50
CA ALA A 30 -8.08 14.37 8.19
C ALA A 30 -7.01 14.75 9.22
N MET A 31 -6.20 13.77 9.62
CA MET A 31 -5.04 13.98 10.47
C MET A 31 -4.05 14.94 9.80
N LEU A 32 -3.54 15.90 10.56
CA LEU A 32 -2.68 16.96 10.07
C LEU A 32 -1.21 16.49 10.00
N GLU A 33 -0.48 16.94 8.98
CA GLU A 33 0.93 16.61 8.79
C GLU A 33 1.81 17.83 9.11
N PRO A 34 2.89 17.69 9.91
CA PRO A 34 3.80 18.80 10.18
C PRO A 34 4.57 19.16 8.91
N GLU A 35 4.47 20.42 8.49
CA GLU A 35 5.26 21.03 7.41
C GLU A 35 6.23 22.03 8.05
N GLU A 36 7.52 21.88 7.75
CA GLU A 36 8.54 22.85 8.16
C GLU A 36 8.34 24.12 7.34
N ILE A 37 8.17 25.27 8.02
CA ILE A 37 8.15 26.54 7.32
C ILE A 37 9.58 26.79 6.85
N GLU A 38 9.86 26.60 5.57
CA GLU A 38 11.07 27.16 4.97
C GLU A 38 11.02 28.66 5.17
N HIS A 39 11.91 29.18 6.03
CA HIS A 39 12.05 30.61 6.23
C HIS A 39 12.41 31.24 4.88
N ALA A 40 11.41 31.82 4.22
CA ALA A 40 11.60 32.66 3.06
C ALA A 40 12.41 33.89 3.51
N PHE A 41 13.73 33.80 3.39
CA PHE A 41 14.60 34.96 3.52
C PHE A 41 14.16 35.99 2.48
N PRO A 42 13.89 37.26 2.86
CA PRO A 42 13.62 38.30 1.88
C PRO A 42 14.88 38.51 1.05
N THR A 43 14.84 38.06 -0.20
CA THR A 43 15.91 38.26 -1.17
C THR A 43 15.98 39.74 -1.53
N ALA A 44 16.86 40.47 -0.84
CA ALA A 44 17.37 41.74 -1.31
C ALA A 44 18.14 41.49 -2.62
N LYS A 45 17.73 42.20 -3.67
CA LYS A 45 18.40 42.26 -4.98
C LYS A 45 19.89 42.48 -4.77
N THR A 46 20.67 41.42 -4.94
CA THR A 46 22.13 41.50 -5.05
C THR A 46 22.48 40.89 -6.40
N GLU A 47 23.21 41.67 -7.18
CA GLU A 47 23.67 41.32 -8.52
C GLU A 47 24.37 39.95 -8.55
N GLU A 48 23.95 39.21 -9.56
CA GLU A 48 24.27 37.83 -9.85
C GLU A 48 25.71 37.73 -10.38
N VAL A 49 26.67 37.39 -9.51
CA VAL A 49 27.95 36.81 -9.93
C VAL A 49 27.74 35.31 -10.08
N LYS A 50 27.58 34.86 -11.33
CA LYS A 50 27.53 33.46 -11.74
C LYS A 50 28.79 32.71 -11.28
N ALA A 51 28.64 31.81 -10.32
CA ALA A 51 29.55 30.69 -10.11
C ALA A 51 28.88 29.41 -10.64
N PRO A 52 29.53 28.63 -11.51
CA PRO A 52 28.99 27.38 -12.01
C PRO A 52 29.06 26.33 -10.91
N THR A 53 27.92 26.00 -10.32
CA THR A 53 27.81 24.85 -9.42
C THR A 53 27.10 23.74 -10.18
N ASP A 54 27.88 23.03 -11.00
CA ASP A 54 27.52 21.75 -11.58
C ASP A 54 27.48 20.69 -10.48
N SER A 55 26.37 20.63 -9.75
CA SER A 55 26.01 19.45 -8.97
C SER A 55 25.09 18.60 -9.86
N PRO A 56 25.55 17.44 -10.37
CA PRO A 56 24.71 16.59 -11.19
C PRO A 56 23.53 16.11 -10.35
N VAL A 57 22.33 16.57 -10.71
CA VAL A 57 21.09 15.95 -10.25
C VAL A 57 21.19 14.46 -10.62
N PRO A 58 20.98 13.53 -9.68
CA PRO A 58 21.17 12.12 -9.96
C PRO A 58 20.15 11.68 -11.01
N ALA A 59 20.63 11.38 -12.22
CA ALA A 59 19.85 10.88 -13.36
C ALA A 59 18.98 9.65 -13.04
N GLU A 60 19.19 9.02 -11.88
CA GLU A 60 18.41 7.90 -11.38
C GLU A 60 16.97 8.27 -10.99
N SER A 61 16.66 9.51 -10.58
CA SER A 61 15.28 9.86 -10.17
C SER A 61 14.33 10.07 -11.35
N GLU A 62 14.82 10.61 -12.46
CA GLU A 62 14.02 10.80 -13.68
C GLU A 62 13.69 9.46 -14.35
N GLN A 63 14.67 8.54 -14.43
CA GLN A 63 14.43 7.20 -14.97
C GLN A 63 13.33 6.44 -14.22
N ILE A 64 13.17 6.64 -12.91
CA ILE A 64 12.14 5.92 -12.14
C ILE A 64 10.73 6.43 -12.45
N GLN A 65 10.55 7.73 -12.70
CA GLN A 65 9.24 8.28 -13.05
C GLN A 65 8.79 7.82 -14.44
N ASP A 66 9.70 7.79 -15.41
CA ASP A 66 9.40 7.32 -16.77
C ASP A 66 8.92 5.85 -16.76
N MET A 67 9.49 5.01 -15.88
CA MET A 67 9.06 3.62 -15.73
C MET A 67 7.61 3.46 -15.21
N GLU A 68 7.16 4.32 -14.29
CA GLU A 68 5.78 4.24 -13.78
C GLU A 68 4.75 4.64 -14.84
N VAL A 69 5.11 5.64 -15.66
CA VAL A 69 4.27 6.11 -16.77
C VAL A 69 4.10 5.01 -17.82
N ASP A 70 5.17 4.30 -18.18
CA ASP A 70 5.11 3.23 -19.17
C ASP A 70 4.29 2.01 -18.71
N HIS A 71 4.34 1.67 -17.42
CA HIS A 71 3.50 0.60 -16.88
C HIS A 71 2.02 1.00 -16.94
N LEU A 72 1.70 2.25 -16.60
CA LEU A 72 0.32 2.75 -16.68
C LEU A 72 -0.17 2.77 -18.13
N LYS A 73 0.69 3.16 -19.08
CA LYS A 73 0.39 3.15 -20.51
C LYS A 73 0.04 1.74 -20.99
N THR A 74 0.85 0.74 -20.63
CA THR A 74 0.61 -0.67 -21.00
C THR A 74 -0.72 -1.18 -20.43
N ASP A 75 -1.04 -0.84 -19.18
CA ASP A 75 -2.31 -1.26 -18.54
C ASP A 75 -3.54 -0.59 -19.21
N ILE A 76 -3.40 0.64 -19.70
CA ILE A 76 -4.44 1.36 -20.43
C ILE A 76 -4.64 0.72 -21.81
N GLU A 77 -3.56 0.44 -22.54
CA GLU A 77 -3.57 -0.24 -23.84
C GLU A 77 -4.27 -1.60 -23.75
N ASP A 78 -3.92 -2.41 -22.74
CA ASP A 78 -4.57 -3.70 -22.49
C ASP A 78 -6.09 -3.54 -22.35
N ARG A 79 -6.54 -2.62 -21.49
CA ARG A 79 -7.98 -2.38 -21.29
C ARG A 79 -8.68 -1.89 -22.55
N PHE A 80 -8.02 -1.03 -23.32
CA PHE A 80 -8.58 -0.45 -24.53
C PHE A 80 -8.79 -1.51 -25.61
N VAL A 81 -7.77 -2.34 -25.89
CA VAL A 81 -7.88 -3.45 -26.86
C VAL A 81 -9.01 -4.40 -26.47
N TYR A 82 -9.16 -4.68 -25.18
CA TYR A 82 -10.23 -5.50 -24.66
C TYR A 82 -11.63 -4.95 -24.93
N THR A 83 -11.81 -3.65 -24.70
CA THR A 83 -13.09 -2.99 -24.97
C THR A 83 -13.45 -3.04 -26.45
N LEU A 84 -12.49 -2.80 -27.34
CA LEU A 84 -12.71 -2.85 -28.78
C LEU A 84 -13.10 -4.25 -29.27
N LEU A 85 -12.38 -5.29 -28.80
CA LEU A 85 -12.70 -6.67 -29.15
C LEU A 85 -14.09 -7.07 -28.65
N PHE A 86 -14.42 -6.70 -27.41
CA PHE A 86 -15.73 -6.98 -26.83
C PHE A 86 -16.86 -6.28 -27.59
N GLU A 87 -16.68 -5.01 -27.95
CA GLU A 87 -17.67 -4.25 -28.74
C GLU A 87 -17.86 -4.84 -30.13
N ARG A 88 -16.77 -5.24 -30.80
CA ARG A 88 -16.82 -5.92 -32.09
C ARG A 88 -17.64 -7.20 -32.01
N ASP A 89 -17.37 -8.05 -31.02
CA ASP A 89 -18.04 -9.34 -30.88
C ASP A 89 -19.53 -9.15 -30.54
N ARG A 90 -19.85 -8.18 -29.67
CA ARG A 90 -21.24 -7.79 -29.37
C ARG A 90 -21.98 -7.27 -30.60
N LEU A 91 -21.32 -6.51 -31.47
CA LEU A 91 -21.92 -6.03 -32.71
C LEU A 91 -22.14 -7.17 -33.71
N LYS A 92 -21.20 -8.13 -33.82
CA LYS A 92 -21.36 -9.33 -34.65
C LYS A 92 -22.54 -10.20 -34.17
N GLU A 93 -22.73 -10.33 -32.86
CA GLU A 93 -23.88 -11.03 -32.29
C GLU A 93 -25.21 -10.31 -32.65
N ARG A 94 -25.28 -8.99 -32.43
CA ARG A 94 -26.45 -8.19 -32.83
C ARG A 94 -26.75 -8.25 -34.32
N LEU A 95 -25.72 -8.29 -35.16
CA LEU A 95 -25.88 -8.45 -36.61
C LEU A 95 -26.56 -9.79 -36.91
N SER A 96 -26.06 -10.89 -36.33
CA SER A 96 -26.64 -12.23 -36.51
C SER A 96 -28.10 -12.32 -36.03
N GLU A 97 -28.44 -11.67 -34.92
CA GLU A 97 -29.84 -11.60 -34.45
C GLU A 97 -30.72 -10.81 -35.42
N THR A 98 -30.21 -9.69 -35.94
CA THR A 98 -30.94 -8.84 -36.89
C THR A 98 -31.16 -9.55 -38.22
N GLU A 99 -30.16 -10.30 -38.70
CA GLU A 99 -30.25 -11.16 -39.89
C GLU A 99 -31.35 -12.21 -39.72
N LYS A 100 -31.38 -12.93 -38.59
CA LYS A 100 -32.43 -13.92 -38.30
C LYS A 100 -33.83 -13.30 -38.29
N LEU A 101 -33.97 -12.10 -37.73
CA LEU A 101 -35.24 -11.37 -37.72
C LEU A 101 -35.64 -10.91 -39.14
N HIS A 102 -34.68 -10.44 -39.93
CA HIS A 102 -34.90 -10.06 -41.31
C HIS A 102 -35.36 -11.26 -42.15
N ASP A 103 -34.71 -12.41 -42.01
CA ASP A 103 -35.08 -13.66 -42.69
C ASP A 103 -36.48 -14.14 -42.28
N LYS A 104 -36.81 -14.06 -40.99
CA LYS A 104 -38.15 -14.39 -40.50
C LYS A 104 -39.22 -13.49 -41.12
N LEU A 105 -39.00 -12.18 -41.14
CA LEU A 105 -39.92 -11.23 -41.78
C LEU A 105 -40.07 -11.48 -43.28
N ARG A 106 -38.99 -11.89 -43.94
CA ARG A 106 -38.98 -12.24 -45.37
C ARG A 106 -39.81 -13.50 -45.65
N ILE A 107 -39.71 -14.51 -44.79
CA ILE A 107 -40.49 -15.76 -44.91
C ILE A 107 -41.97 -15.49 -44.62
N ASP A 108 -42.29 -14.82 -43.51
CA ASP A 108 -43.67 -14.52 -43.10
C ASP A 108 -44.37 -13.57 -44.08
N GLY A 109 -43.62 -12.65 -44.70
CA GLY A 109 -44.11 -11.69 -45.69
C GLY A 109 -44.37 -12.26 -47.08
N GLY A 110 -43.90 -13.47 -47.40
CA GLY A 110 -43.97 -14.06 -48.75
C GLY A 110 -45.39 -14.26 -49.32
N GLY A 111 -46.42 -14.21 -48.48
CA GLY A 111 -47.83 -14.32 -48.90
C GLY A 111 -48.63 -13.01 -48.87
N SER A 112 -48.15 -11.94 -48.24
CA SER A 112 -48.92 -10.70 -48.11
C SER A 112 -48.07 -9.45 -48.41
N GLN A 113 -48.41 -8.75 -49.50
CA GLN A 113 -47.80 -7.46 -49.87
C GLN A 113 -48.33 -6.31 -48.99
N HIS A 114 -48.35 -6.49 -47.67
CA HIS A 114 -48.77 -5.42 -46.78
C HIS A 114 -47.68 -4.33 -46.77
N PRO A 115 -48.00 -3.04 -47.01
CA PRO A 115 -46.99 -1.97 -47.06
C PRO A 115 -46.17 -1.83 -45.77
N ASP A 116 -46.71 -2.29 -44.64
CA ASP A 116 -46.04 -2.25 -43.34
C ASP A 116 -44.93 -3.30 -43.20
N THR A 117 -45.06 -4.48 -43.82
CA THR A 117 -43.99 -5.49 -43.80
C THR A 117 -42.78 -5.02 -44.59
N LEU A 118 -43.01 -4.34 -45.72
CA LEU A 118 -41.94 -3.76 -46.54
C LEU A 118 -41.19 -2.63 -45.80
N ARG A 119 -41.90 -1.77 -45.07
CA ARG A 119 -41.27 -0.75 -44.22
C ARG A 119 -40.45 -1.36 -43.08
N ALA A 120 -40.95 -2.45 -42.48
CA ALA A 120 -40.23 -3.16 -41.42
C ALA A 120 -38.92 -3.79 -41.95
N LEU A 121 -38.96 -4.40 -43.14
CA LEU A 121 -37.77 -4.94 -43.81
C LEU A 121 -36.75 -3.84 -44.12
N GLN A 122 -37.17 -2.73 -44.71
CA GLN A 122 -36.28 -1.59 -45.02
C GLN A 122 -35.59 -1.03 -43.75
N ARG A 123 -36.33 -0.92 -42.63
CA ARG A 123 -35.73 -0.49 -41.35
C ARG A 123 -34.69 -1.47 -40.83
N LYS A 124 -34.93 -2.78 -40.99
CA LYS A 124 -33.99 -3.82 -40.57
C LYS A 124 -32.75 -3.85 -41.45
N GLU A 125 -32.93 -3.68 -42.75
CA GLU A 125 -31.83 -3.54 -43.71
C GLU A 125 -30.95 -2.31 -43.39
N SER A 126 -31.56 -1.16 -43.08
CA SER A 126 -30.80 0.02 -42.65
C SER A 126 -30.06 -0.19 -41.33
N GLU A 127 -30.68 -0.87 -40.36
CA GLU A 127 -30.06 -1.21 -39.08
C GLU A 127 -28.85 -2.14 -39.27
N MET A 128 -28.97 -3.16 -40.13
CA MET A 128 -27.86 -4.03 -40.50
C MET A 128 -26.72 -3.24 -41.15
N GLY A 129 -27.04 -2.35 -42.10
CA GLY A 129 -26.05 -1.49 -42.75
C GLY A 129 -25.25 -0.62 -41.77
N ASP A 130 -25.90 -0.07 -40.74
CA ASP A 130 -25.24 0.72 -39.71
C ASP A 130 -24.36 -0.14 -38.78
N ILE A 131 -24.81 -1.36 -38.45
CA ILE A 131 -24.01 -2.31 -37.65
C ILE A 131 -22.75 -2.73 -38.43
N ILE A 132 -22.89 -3.06 -39.72
CA ILE A 132 -21.76 -3.43 -40.60
C ILE A 132 -20.72 -2.30 -40.67
N LYS A 133 -21.15 -1.06 -40.85
CA LYS A 133 -20.25 0.11 -40.85
C LYS A 133 -19.46 0.25 -39.55
N LYS A 134 -20.11 0.02 -38.39
CA LYS A 134 -19.45 0.07 -37.08
C LYS A 134 -18.45 -1.06 -36.89
N ILE A 135 -18.80 -2.28 -37.32
CA ILE A 135 -17.87 -3.41 -37.29
C ILE A 135 -16.65 -3.11 -38.16
N ALA A 136 -16.83 -2.63 -39.38
CA ALA A 136 -15.73 -2.29 -40.29
C ALA A 136 -14.82 -1.20 -39.70
N HIS A 137 -15.39 -0.19 -39.02
CA HIS A 137 -14.61 0.85 -38.35
C HIS A 137 -13.78 0.28 -37.17
N LEU A 138 -14.37 -0.60 -36.36
CA LEU A 138 -13.65 -1.28 -35.28
C LEU A 138 -12.54 -2.18 -35.81
N GLU A 139 -12.79 -2.94 -36.88
CA GLU A 139 -11.79 -3.78 -37.51
C GLU A 139 -10.62 -2.96 -38.06
N ALA A 140 -10.89 -1.84 -38.75
CA ALA A 140 -9.83 -0.93 -39.19
C ALA A 140 -9.02 -0.33 -38.03
N THR A 141 -9.67 -0.03 -36.90
CA THR A 141 -8.99 0.48 -35.69
C THR A 141 -8.12 -0.60 -35.04
N LEU A 142 -8.61 -1.84 -35.00
CA LEU A 142 -7.86 -2.99 -34.48
C LEU A 142 -6.63 -3.30 -35.35
N ASP A 143 -6.76 -3.20 -36.68
CA ASP A 143 -5.64 -3.38 -37.60
C ASP A 143 -4.55 -2.32 -37.40
N GLU A 144 -4.93 -1.06 -37.16
CA GLU A 144 -3.98 0.02 -36.90
C GLU A 144 -3.26 -0.15 -35.55
N LEU A 145 -4.00 -0.57 -34.52
CA LEU A 145 -3.40 -0.95 -33.24
C LEU A 145 -2.44 -2.12 -33.39
N GLN A 146 -2.78 -3.11 -34.22
CA GLN A 146 -1.91 -4.24 -34.49
C GLN A 146 -0.57 -3.77 -35.09
N ARG A 147 -0.59 -2.93 -36.12
CA ARG A 147 0.64 -2.37 -36.73
C ARG A 147 1.47 -1.58 -35.72
N THR A 148 0.82 -0.79 -34.88
CA THR A 148 1.49 0.01 -33.85
C THR A 148 2.21 -0.91 -32.86
N ILE A 149 1.54 -1.94 -32.35
CA ILE A 149 2.12 -2.89 -31.40
C ILE A 149 3.25 -3.70 -32.05
N GLU A 150 3.13 -4.09 -33.33
CA GLU A 150 4.21 -4.74 -34.08
C GLU A 150 5.46 -3.87 -34.16
N SER A 151 5.30 -2.58 -34.49
CA SER A 151 6.40 -1.61 -34.52
C SER A 151 7.08 -1.49 -33.15
N GLU A 152 6.29 -1.31 -32.08
CA GLU A 152 6.82 -1.15 -30.73
C GLU A 152 7.51 -2.44 -30.22
N ILE A 153 7.04 -3.63 -30.62
CA ILE A 153 7.76 -4.88 -30.34
C ILE A 153 9.12 -4.88 -31.05
N GLY A 154 9.19 -4.36 -32.28
CA GLY A 154 10.43 -4.14 -33.02
C GLY A 154 11.41 -3.27 -32.25
N ASP A 155 10.97 -2.08 -31.83
CA ASP A 155 11.78 -1.12 -31.07
C ASP A 155 12.28 -1.71 -29.74
N LEU A 156 11.39 -2.40 -29.01
CA LEU A 156 11.76 -3.10 -27.78
C LEU A 156 12.81 -4.19 -28.02
N ASN A 157 12.78 -4.89 -29.16
CA ASN A 157 13.82 -5.88 -29.48
C ASN A 157 15.16 -5.21 -29.77
N SER A 158 15.16 -4.07 -30.47
CA SER A 158 16.38 -3.30 -30.73
C SER A 158 17.03 -2.85 -29.42
N HIS A 159 16.25 -2.26 -28.51
CA HIS A 159 16.75 -1.86 -27.17
C HIS A 159 17.24 -3.05 -26.33
N LEU A 160 16.54 -4.20 -26.40
CA LEU A 160 16.99 -5.42 -25.71
C LEU A 160 18.27 -6.01 -26.30
N GLN A 161 18.56 -5.78 -27.59
CA GLN A 161 19.81 -6.21 -28.22
C GLN A 161 20.98 -5.27 -27.88
N GLU A 162 20.73 -3.97 -27.79
CA GLU A 162 21.72 -2.97 -27.39
C GLU A 162 22.13 -3.10 -25.91
N SER A 163 21.19 -3.50 -25.05
CA SER A 163 21.52 -3.82 -23.66
C SER A 163 22.29 -5.15 -23.59
N GLU A 164 23.58 -5.08 -23.28
CA GLU A 164 24.38 -6.28 -23.01
C GLU A 164 23.66 -7.19 -22.02
N SER A 165 23.59 -8.49 -22.32
CA SER A 165 22.91 -9.47 -21.47
C SER A 165 23.50 -9.36 -20.06
N PRO A 166 22.72 -8.90 -19.07
CA PRO A 166 23.34 -8.49 -17.84
C PRO A 166 23.78 -9.75 -17.07
N GLY A 167 24.98 -9.69 -16.47
CA GLY A 167 25.61 -10.84 -15.82
C GLY A 167 24.75 -11.45 -14.71
N PHE A 168 25.11 -12.63 -14.19
CA PHE A 168 24.28 -13.46 -13.28
C PHE A 168 23.53 -12.72 -12.15
N PHE A 169 24.10 -11.65 -11.59
CA PHE A 169 23.50 -10.85 -10.49
C PHE A 169 22.67 -9.65 -10.94
N TRP A 170 22.30 -9.58 -12.22
CA TRP A 170 21.58 -8.45 -12.79
C TRP A 170 20.28 -8.11 -12.07
N PHE A 171 19.59 -9.10 -11.50
CA PHE A 171 18.33 -8.91 -10.76
C PHE A 171 18.45 -8.01 -9.53
N LEU A 172 19.66 -7.73 -9.04
CA LEU A 172 19.92 -6.81 -7.93
C LEU A 172 20.23 -5.38 -8.37
N THR A 173 20.57 -5.18 -9.64
CA THR A 173 21.00 -3.87 -10.18
C THR A 173 19.82 -3.03 -10.68
N ALA A 174 19.98 -1.71 -10.73
CA ALA A 174 19.01 -0.81 -11.37
C ALA A 174 18.83 -1.15 -12.86
N GLN A 175 19.93 -1.38 -13.57
CA GLN A 175 19.91 -1.79 -14.99
C GLN A 175 19.12 -3.09 -15.21
N GLY A 176 19.26 -4.06 -14.32
CA GLY A 176 18.49 -5.30 -14.41
C GLY A 176 17.01 -5.17 -14.00
N ARG A 177 16.62 -4.13 -13.26
CA ARG A 177 15.20 -3.78 -13.10
C ARG A 177 14.63 -3.25 -14.42
N CYS A 178 15.33 -2.35 -15.11
CA CYS A 178 14.94 -1.85 -16.42
C CYS A 178 14.83 -2.98 -17.46
N TYR A 179 15.82 -3.88 -17.53
CA TYR A 179 15.79 -5.02 -18.44
C TYR A 179 14.59 -5.97 -18.19
N ARG A 180 14.24 -6.24 -16.92
CA ARG A 180 13.02 -7.02 -16.58
C ARG A 180 11.75 -6.33 -17.07
N MET A 181 11.69 -5.01 -16.91
CA MET A 181 10.54 -4.23 -17.33
C MET A 181 10.36 -4.31 -18.85
N LEU A 182 11.42 -4.05 -19.62
CA LEU A 182 11.39 -4.15 -21.10
C LEU A 182 11.01 -5.55 -21.56
N LEU A 183 11.56 -6.60 -20.94
CA LEU A 183 11.17 -7.98 -21.22
C LEU A 183 9.69 -8.26 -20.91
N SER A 184 9.19 -7.71 -19.80
CA SER A 184 7.78 -7.84 -19.39
C SER A 184 6.86 -7.14 -20.37
N GLN A 185 7.18 -5.91 -20.77
CA GLN A 185 6.44 -5.16 -21.79
C GLN A 185 6.42 -5.90 -23.12
N ARG A 186 7.58 -6.35 -23.62
CA ARG A 186 7.66 -7.16 -24.84
C ARG A 186 6.77 -8.39 -24.76
N LYS A 187 6.81 -9.10 -23.63
CA LYS A 187 6.00 -10.30 -23.42
C LYS A 187 4.51 -9.97 -23.44
N ASN A 188 4.09 -8.89 -22.77
CA ASN A 188 2.69 -8.45 -22.77
C ASN A 188 2.23 -8.04 -24.18
N LYS A 189 3.01 -7.22 -24.89
CA LYS A 189 2.69 -6.84 -26.29
C LYS A 189 2.57 -8.04 -27.22
N LYS A 190 3.45 -9.05 -27.10
CA LYS A 190 3.29 -10.33 -27.84
C LYS A 190 2.03 -11.11 -27.47
N ILE A 191 1.57 -11.01 -26.23
CA ILE A 191 0.31 -11.63 -25.81
C ILE A 191 -0.87 -10.90 -26.46
N ILE A 192 -0.89 -9.57 -26.41
CA ILE A 192 -1.92 -8.74 -27.07
C ILE A 192 -1.96 -9.05 -28.56
N MET A 193 -0.80 -9.10 -29.20
CA MET A 193 -0.67 -9.48 -30.61
C MET A 193 -1.34 -10.82 -30.90
N GLY A 194 -1.03 -11.85 -30.11
CA GLY A 194 -1.65 -13.17 -30.26
C GLY A 194 -3.17 -13.16 -30.02
N ILE A 195 -3.72 -12.22 -29.25
CA ILE A 195 -5.17 -12.07 -29.11
C ILE A 195 -5.77 -11.39 -30.34
N LEU A 196 -5.12 -10.34 -30.85
CA LEU A 196 -5.55 -9.63 -32.06
C LEU A 196 -5.55 -10.55 -33.29
N SER A 197 -4.51 -11.37 -33.45
CA SER A 197 -4.39 -12.35 -34.54
C SER A 197 -5.33 -13.56 -34.39
N GLY A 198 -6.01 -13.71 -33.24
CA GLY A 198 -6.89 -14.85 -32.96
C GLY A 198 -6.19 -16.14 -32.51
N ASP A 199 -4.85 -16.13 -32.40
CA ASP A 199 -4.05 -17.26 -31.89
C ASP A 199 -4.33 -17.56 -30.41
N ARG A 200 -4.83 -16.58 -29.66
CA ARG A 200 -5.15 -16.69 -28.24
C ARG A 200 -6.59 -16.31 -27.97
N PRO A 201 -7.25 -17.00 -27.02
CA PRO A 201 -8.61 -16.64 -26.64
C PRO A 201 -8.62 -15.23 -26.02
N PRO A 202 -9.66 -14.42 -26.27
CA PRO A 202 -9.79 -13.10 -25.66
C PRO A 202 -9.79 -13.21 -24.14
N ASN A 203 -10.26 -14.29 -23.55
CA ASN A 203 -10.27 -14.47 -22.09
C ASN A 203 -8.89 -14.73 -21.45
N TYR A 204 -7.78 -14.67 -22.21
CA TYR A 204 -6.44 -14.98 -21.71
C TYR A 204 -6.04 -14.16 -20.48
N PHE A 205 -6.21 -12.83 -20.48
CA PHE A 205 -5.82 -12.01 -19.33
C PHE A 205 -6.74 -12.22 -18.11
N GLN A 206 -8.03 -12.50 -18.32
CA GLN A 206 -8.93 -12.86 -17.22
C GLN A 206 -8.50 -14.18 -16.57
N VAL A 207 -8.18 -15.20 -17.37
CA VAL A 207 -7.68 -16.49 -16.88
C VAL A 207 -6.36 -16.31 -16.16
N ARG A 208 -5.42 -15.53 -16.73
CA ARG A 208 -4.13 -15.22 -16.10
C ARG A 208 -4.28 -14.49 -14.77
N ARG A 209 -5.17 -13.50 -14.69
CA ARG A 209 -5.43 -12.74 -13.47
C ARG A 209 -6.09 -13.59 -12.39
N ARG A 210 -7.06 -14.43 -12.78
CA ARG A 210 -7.68 -15.42 -11.88
C ARG A 210 -6.67 -16.44 -11.40
N ALA A 211 -5.83 -16.98 -12.28
CA ALA A 211 -4.77 -17.91 -11.91
C ALA A 211 -3.79 -17.30 -10.91
N GLY A 212 -3.37 -16.04 -11.11
CA GLY A 212 -2.54 -15.31 -10.15
C GLY A 212 -3.24 -15.11 -8.80
N MET A 213 -4.52 -14.74 -8.82
CA MET A 213 -5.33 -14.61 -7.60
C MET A 213 -5.48 -15.95 -6.87
N TYR A 214 -5.77 -17.04 -7.58
CA TYR A 214 -5.87 -18.38 -6.99
C TYR A 214 -4.54 -18.84 -6.40
N LEU A 215 -3.42 -18.53 -7.05
CA LEU A 215 -2.09 -18.82 -6.52
C LEU A 215 -1.81 -18.04 -5.23
N LEU A 216 -2.18 -16.76 -5.16
CA LEU A 216 -2.05 -15.97 -3.93
C LEU A 216 -2.94 -16.50 -2.80
N ILE A 217 -4.18 -16.90 -3.13
CA ILE A 217 -5.10 -17.53 -2.16
C ILE A 217 -4.49 -18.84 -1.66
N ALA A 218 -3.99 -19.70 -2.56
CA ALA A 218 -3.35 -20.96 -2.20
C ALA A 218 -2.13 -20.74 -1.29
N LEU A 219 -1.27 -19.77 -1.61
CA LEU A 219 -0.13 -19.40 -0.76
C LEU A 219 -0.58 -18.88 0.61
N SER A 220 -1.66 -18.09 0.69
CA SER A 220 -2.19 -17.63 1.97
C SER A 220 -2.71 -18.79 2.82
N ILE A 221 -3.36 -19.78 2.22
CA ILE A 221 -3.87 -20.97 2.92
C ILE A 221 -2.70 -21.80 3.45
N ILE A 222 -1.65 -21.98 2.64
CA ILE A 222 -0.45 -22.68 3.08
C ILE A 222 0.21 -21.95 4.26
N LEU A 223 0.29 -20.62 4.20
CA LEU A 223 0.85 -19.80 5.27
C LEU A 223 0.02 -19.92 6.56
N THR A 224 -1.31 -19.84 6.49
CA THR A 224 -2.18 -19.96 7.67
C THR A 224 -2.13 -21.35 8.27
N LEU A 225 -2.12 -22.41 7.45
CA LEU A 225 -1.93 -23.79 7.93
C LEU A 225 -0.57 -23.97 8.60
N SER A 226 0.49 -23.37 8.05
CA SER A 226 1.83 -23.41 8.65
C SER A 226 1.87 -22.70 10.01
N ILE A 227 1.26 -21.51 10.13
CA ILE A 227 1.18 -20.78 11.39
C ILE A 227 0.35 -21.54 12.42
N SER A 228 -0.83 -22.06 12.03
CA SER A 228 -1.67 -22.88 12.91
C SER A 228 -0.94 -24.12 13.39
N TRP A 229 -0.16 -24.77 12.53
CA TRP A 229 0.67 -25.91 12.90
C TRP A 229 1.75 -25.54 13.93
N GLN A 230 2.42 -24.40 13.76
CA GLN A 230 3.41 -23.93 14.74
C GLN A 230 2.78 -23.60 16.09
N VAL A 231 1.61 -22.96 16.11
CA VAL A 231 0.87 -22.66 17.35
C VAL A 231 0.44 -23.96 18.06
N PHE A 232 -0.05 -24.94 17.30
CA PHE A 232 -0.40 -26.26 17.85
C PHE A 232 0.80 -26.95 18.52
N LEU A 233 1.96 -26.96 17.85
CA LEU A 233 3.19 -27.50 18.43
C LEU A 233 3.64 -26.74 19.68
N TYR A 234 3.46 -25.41 19.71
CA TYR A 234 3.80 -24.59 20.87
C TYR A 234 2.90 -24.90 22.07
N ALA A 235 1.58 -24.94 21.87
CA ALA A 235 0.62 -25.28 22.92
C ALA A 235 0.88 -26.67 23.51
N HIS A 236 1.12 -27.67 22.65
CA HIS A 236 1.39 -29.03 23.09
C HIS A 236 2.72 -29.15 23.87
N ARG A 237 3.68 -28.24 23.62
CA ARG A 237 4.93 -28.16 24.38
C ARG A 237 4.71 -27.52 25.76
N GLN A 238 3.79 -26.56 25.87
CA GLN A 238 3.50 -25.85 27.12
C GLN A 238 2.77 -26.74 28.14
N GLU A 239 1.88 -27.64 27.70
CA GLU A 239 1.23 -28.62 28.58
C GLU A 239 2.22 -29.56 29.29
N ARG A 240 3.38 -29.85 28.67
CA ARG A 240 4.41 -30.69 29.30
C ARG A 240 5.21 -29.97 30.39
N VAL A 241 5.20 -28.63 30.41
CA VAL A 241 5.96 -27.84 31.40
C VAL A 241 5.10 -27.50 32.62
N SER A 242 3.77 -27.42 32.46
CA SER A 242 2.84 -27.13 33.57
C SER A 242 2.50 -28.33 34.47
N ALA A 243 3.04 -29.52 34.19
CA ALA A 243 2.87 -30.72 35.02
C ALA A 243 3.95 -30.88 36.11
N ALA A 244 4.57 -29.79 36.57
CA ALA A 244 5.39 -29.80 37.79
C ALA A 244 4.49 -29.66 39.03
N PRO A 245 4.74 -30.42 40.12
CA PRO A 245 3.85 -30.46 41.27
C PRO A 245 3.79 -29.11 42.00
N LEU A 246 2.56 -28.65 42.25
CA LEU A 246 2.24 -27.46 43.02
C LEU A 246 2.83 -27.54 44.43
N THR A 247 3.87 -26.73 44.67
CA THR A 247 4.25 -26.33 46.03
C THR A 247 3.37 -25.15 46.44
N THR A 248 2.73 -25.32 47.59
CA THR A 248 1.82 -24.40 48.28
C THR A 248 2.32 -22.96 48.31
N ALA A 249 1.58 -22.07 47.64
CA ALA A 249 1.77 -20.62 47.72
C ALA A 249 1.21 -20.10 49.05
N GLN A 250 2.11 -19.74 49.96
CA GLN A 250 1.81 -18.89 51.11
C GLN A 250 1.39 -17.50 50.60
N ALA A 251 0.25 -17.02 51.10
CA ALA A 251 -0.12 -15.61 51.05
C ALA A 251 0.98 -14.80 51.74
N ARG A 252 1.77 -14.06 50.95
CA ARG A 252 2.74 -13.09 51.46
C ARG A 252 2.08 -11.72 51.52
N ASP A 253 2.16 -11.20 52.73
CA ASP A 253 1.75 -9.88 53.17
C ASP A 253 2.27 -8.76 52.26
N ASP A 254 1.36 -7.83 51.98
CA ASP A 254 1.42 -6.77 51.00
C ASP A 254 2.34 -5.61 51.44
N LYS A 255 3.57 -5.57 50.92
CA LYS A 255 4.38 -4.36 50.65
C LYS A 255 5.77 -4.75 50.16
N ALA A 256 5.86 -5.37 48.99
CA ALA A 256 7.14 -5.46 48.29
C ALA A 256 7.57 -4.02 47.94
N ALA A 257 8.67 -3.56 48.53
CA ALA A 257 9.25 -2.26 48.21
C ALA A 257 9.68 -2.27 46.73
N VAL A 258 9.08 -1.40 45.92
CA VAL A 258 9.41 -1.26 44.49
C VAL A 258 10.85 -0.83 44.37
N GLN A 259 11.65 -1.59 43.63
CA GLN A 259 13.05 -1.29 43.40
C GLN A 259 13.25 -0.64 42.03
N ARG A 260 14.36 0.09 41.87
CA ARG A 260 14.77 0.68 40.58
C ARG A 260 14.84 -0.37 39.46
N GLY A 261 15.26 -1.59 39.78
CA GLY A 261 15.34 -2.70 38.83
C GLY A 261 13.99 -3.07 38.22
N ASP A 262 12.91 -2.97 39.00
CA ASP A 262 11.55 -3.30 38.53
C ASP A 262 11.07 -2.30 37.48
N ILE A 263 11.40 -1.01 37.66
CA ILE A 263 11.08 0.05 36.69
C ILE A 263 11.88 -0.17 35.40
N ILE A 264 13.18 -0.45 35.51
CA ILE A 264 14.03 -0.71 34.33
C ILE A 264 13.50 -1.92 33.55
N ALA A 265 13.19 -3.02 34.23
CA ALA A 265 12.62 -4.21 33.59
C ALA A 265 11.30 -3.90 32.87
N LEU A 266 10.42 -3.11 33.49
CA LEU A 266 9.17 -2.66 32.87
C LEU A 266 9.44 -1.84 31.59
N LEU A 267 10.37 -0.88 31.64
CA LEU A 267 10.71 -0.03 30.49
C LEU A 267 11.34 -0.84 29.35
N ASP A 268 12.17 -1.84 29.67
CA ASP A 268 12.70 -2.78 28.69
C ASP A 268 11.60 -3.59 28.02
N ASP A 269 10.56 -4.00 28.77
CA ASP A 269 9.43 -4.70 28.21
C ASP A 269 8.56 -3.80 27.31
N ILE A 270 8.39 -2.52 27.67
CA ILE A 270 7.75 -1.52 26.78
C ILE A 270 8.58 -1.31 25.50
N LYS A 271 9.91 -1.25 25.61
CA LYS A 271 10.82 -1.15 24.47
C LYS A 271 10.66 -2.37 23.55
N LYS A 272 10.72 -3.58 24.10
CA LYS A 272 10.53 -4.84 23.35
C LYS A 272 9.14 -4.90 22.70
N ALA A 273 8.10 -4.52 23.43
CA ALA A 273 6.73 -4.51 22.92
C ALA A 273 6.59 -3.60 21.69
N ASN A 274 7.18 -2.39 21.73
CA ASN A 274 7.14 -1.46 20.59
C ASN A 274 7.97 -1.92 19.40
N LEU A 275 9.17 -2.47 19.63
CA LEU A 275 10.02 -2.97 18.54
C LEU A 275 9.40 -4.19 17.85
N ASN A 276 8.80 -5.10 18.62
CA ASN A 276 8.18 -6.32 18.11
C ASN A 276 6.70 -6.16 17.73
N LYS A 277 6.10 -4.99 17.99
CA LYS A 277 4.67 -4.71 17.82
C LYS A 277 3.78 -5.70 18.59
N ASP A 278 4.21 -6.07 19.79
CA ASP A 278 3.50 -6.99 20.68
C ASP A 278 2.53 -6.20 21.57
N ILE A 279 1.27 -6.14 21.14
CA ILE A 279 0.23 -5.41 21.87
C ILE A 279 -0.10 -6.07 23.21
N GLY A 280 0.03 -7.41 23.32
CA GLY A 280 -0.27 -8.12 24.56
C GLY A 280 0.75 -7.81 25.65
N LEU A 281 2.04 -7.80 25.29
CA LEU A 281 3.09 -7.37 26.20
C LEU A 281 2.94 -5.89 26.57
N TRP A 282 2.63 -5.02 25.60
CA TRP A 282 2.40 -3.60 25.85
C TRP A 282 1.26 -3.40 26.87
N GLU A 283 0.08 -3.98 26.62
CA GLU A 283 -1.09 -3.89 27.50
C GLU A 283 -0.80 -4.41 28.92
N SER A 284 -0.04 -5.50 29.04
CA SER A 284 0.28 -6.09 30.35
C SER A 284 1.03 -5.16 31.31
N ARG A 285 1.69 -4.11 30.78
CA ARG A 285 2.49 -3.15 31.54
C ARG A 285 1.75 -1.87 31.91
N TYR A 286 0.54 -1.66 31.41
CA TYR A 286 -0.32 -0.54 31.80
C TYR A 286 -1.37 -0.97 32.82
N SER A 287 -1.72 -0.09 33.74
CA SER A 287 -2.81 -0.32 34.68
C SER A 287 -4.15 -0.43 33.94
N ARG A 288 -5.12 -1.13 34.54
CA ARG A 288 -6.47 -1.25 33.95
C ARG A 288 -7.09 0.12 33.71
N HIS A 289 -7.02 1.01 34.70
CA HIS A 289 -7.54 2.38 34.59
C HIS A 289 -6.83 3.21 33.51
N SER A 290 -5.54 2.96 33.23
CA SER A 290 -4.85 3.66 32.14
C SER A 290 -5.33 3.21 30.76
N LEU A 291 -5.65 1.93 30.61
CA LEU A 291 -6.11 1.33 29.35
C LEU A 291 -7.58 1.63 29.04
N GLU A 292 -8.40 1.84 30.07
CA GLU A 292 -9.81 2.23 29.93
C GLU A 292 -10.01 3.62 29.29
N LEU A 293 -8.94 4.42 29.18
CA LEU A 293 -8.99 5.67 28.42
C LEU A 293 -9.18 5.35 26.93
N PRO A 294 -10.32 5.75 26.32
CA PRO A 294 -10.67 5.36 24.96
C PRO A 294 -9.59 5.85 23.97
N GLY A 295 -9.18 4.96 23.07
CA GLY A 295 -8.29 5.28 21.96
C GLY A 295 -6.79 5.12 22.22
N LYS A 296 -6.32 4.81 23.44
CA LYS A 296 -4.87 4.57 23.66
C LYS A 296 -4.34 3.34 22.92
N LYS A 297 -5.07 2.23 23.00
CA LYS A 297 -4.75 0.99 22.28
C LYS A 297 -4.79 1.21 20.77
N ASP A 298 -5.85 1.84 20.29
CA ASP A 298 -6.00 2.09 18.86
C ASP A 298 -4.93 3.05 18.34
N GLY A 299 -4.56 4.05 19.14
CA GLY A 299 -3.49 5.00 18.83
C GLY A 299 -2.12 4.33 18.69
N ILE A 300 -1.75 3.40 19.59
CA ILE A 300 -0.46 2.70 19.45
C ILE A 300 -0.45 1.75 18.26
N VAL A 301 -1.57 1.06 17.98
CA VAL A 301 -1.71 0.19 16.81
C VAL A 301 -1.64 1.01 15.52
N GLU A 302 -2.28 2.17 15.47
CA GLU A 302 -2.21 3.09 14.34
C GLU A 302 -0.80 3.63 14.14
N GLN A 303 -0.10 3.98 15.22
CA GLN A 303 1.30 4.38 15.15
C GLN A 303 2.18 3.27 14.56
N TRP A 304 1.99 2.01 14.95
CA TRP A 304 2.72 0.86 14.39
C TRP A 304 2.37 0.53 12.94
N LYS A 305 1.16 0.92 12.49
CA LYS A 305 0.77 0.85 11.07
C LYS A 305 1.54 1.89 10.26
N ASN A 306 1.68 3.10 10.77
CA ASN A 306 2.27 4.23 10.04
C ASN A 306 3.80 4.30 10.13
N PHE A 307 4.36 3.84 11.24
CA PHE A 307 5.79 3.94 11.55
C PHE A 307 6.38 2.58 11.96
N ASP A 308 7.62 2.34 11.54
CA ASP A 308 8.44 1.23 12.02
C ASP A 308 9.56 1.77 12.93
N TYR A 309 9.63 1.28 14.16
CA TYR A 309 10.72 1.59 15.08
C TYR A 309 12.00 0.87 14.61
N ARG A 310 13.02 1.63 14.22
CA ARG A 310 14.35 1.10 13.86
C ARG A 310 15.24 0.95 15.09
N SER A 311 15.20 1.94 15.96
CA SER A 311 15.75 1.86 17.30
C SER A 311 14.87 2.63 18.27
N LEU A 312 14.92 2.20 19.52
CA LEU A 312 14.13 2.76 20.61
C LEU A 312 14.98 2.61 21.87
N ASP A 313 15.47 3.71 22.39
CA ASP A 313 16.30 3.75 23.59
C ASP A 313 15.70 4.73 24.60
N TYR A 314 16.04 4.56 25.87
CA TYR A 314 15.57 5.44 26.92
C TYR A 314 16.67 5.76 27.92
N LYS A 315 16.55 6.93 28.55
CA LYS A 315 17.34 7.33 29.72
C LYS A 315 16.39 7.73 30.84
N VAL A 316 16.64 7.22 32.03
CA VAL A 316 15.91 7.65 33.23
C VAL A 316 16.65 8.84 33.82
N ASP A 317 16.02 10.01 33.75
CA ASP A 317 16.58 11.30 34.14
C ASP A 317 16.47 11.50 35.65
N SER A 318 15.30 11.26 36.22
CA SER A 318 15.05 11.28 37.66
C SER A 318 14.04 10.22 38.07
N MET A 319 14.08 9.78 39.33
CA MET A 319 13.19 8.76 39.87
C MET A 319 12.91 9.04 41.34
N THR A 320 11.64 8.98 41.71
CA THR A 320 11.16 9.15 43.08
C THR A 320 10.48 7.86 43.51
N LEU A 321 11.02 7.21 44.54
CA LEU A 321 10.53 5.97 45.13
C LEU A 321 9.96 6.26 46.52
N GLU A 322 8.76 6.81 46.59
CA GLU A 322 8.06 7.04 47.86
C GLU A 322 7.04 5.93 48.13
N PRO A 323 6.77 5.58 49.41
CA PRO A 323 5.73 4.62 49.75
C PRO A 323 4.37 5.06 49.19
N GLY A 324 3.87 4.31 48.18
CA GLY A 324 2.60 4.60 47.51
C GLY A 324 2.68 5.60 46.34
N LYS A 325 3.84 6.21 46.07
CA LYS A 325 4.07 7.09 44.92
C LYS A 325 5.40 6.76 44.27
N VAL A 326 5.33 6.11 43.12
CA VAL A 326 6.49 5.82 42.28
C VAL A 326 6.37 6.65 41.01
N ASN A 327 7.30 7.58 40.79
CA ASN A 327 7.35 8.41 39.60
C ASN A 327 8.77 8.39 38.99
N ALA A 328 8.87 8.48 37.67
CA ALA A 328 10.14 8.68 37.00
C ALA A 328 10.00 9.63 35.80
N VAL A 329 11.04 10.43 35.58
CA VAL A 329 11.20 11.21 34.34
C VAL A 329 12.07 10.42 33.39
N ILE A 330 11.55 10.17 32.19
CA ILE A 330 12.14 9.29 31.19
C ILE A 330 12.27 10.05 29.88
N ILE A 331 13.45 9.98 29.28
CA ILE A 331 13.74 10.54 27.97
C ILE A 331 13.84 9.39 26.98
N TRP A 332 12.85 9.26 26.09
CA TRP A 332 12.89 8.34 24.96
C TRP A 332 13.64 8.95 23.79
N GLN A 333 14.45 8.13 23.13
CA GLN A 333 15.16 8.43 21.90
C GLN A 333 14.73 7.40 20.86
N MET A 334 14.09 7.87 19.78
CA MET A 334 13.38 7.04 18.83
C MET A 334 13.89 7.30 17.42
N GLN A 335 14.16 6.22 16.68
CA GLN A 335 14.38 6.26 15.25
C GLN A 335 13.19 5.63 14.55
N LEU A 336 12.37 6.46 13.90
CA LEU A 336 11.13 6.06 13.26
C LEU A 336 11.31 6.07 11.74
N PHE A 337 10.98 4.97 11.09
CA PHE A 337 10.87 4.93 9.64
C PHE A 337 9.40 5.10 9.24
N SER A 338 9.09 6.18 8.53
CA SER A 338 7.72 6.44 8.05
C SER A 338 7.43 5.56 6.83
N LYS A 339 6.38 4.74 6.90
CA LYS A 339 6.01 3.88 5.76
C LYS A 339 5.45 4.66 4.57
N LYS A 340 4.82 5.82 4.84
CA LYS A 340 4.22 6.70 3.84
C LYS A 340 5.30 7.50 3.09
N SER A 341 6.13 8.24 3.82
CA SER A 341 7.15 9.12 3.21
C SER A 341 8.46 8.40 2.85
N LYS A 342 8.67 7.17 3.36
CA LYS A 342 9.93 6.42 3.25
C LYS A 342 11.14 7.13 3.87
N GLN A 343 10.90 8.13 4.72
CA GLN A 343 11.96 8.87 5.40
C GLN A 343 12.17 8.37 6.83
N MET A 344 13.41 8.49 7.30
CA MET A 344 13.78 8.25 8.69
C MET A 344 13.64 9.55 9.49
N LYS A 345 13.02 9.48 10.66
CA LYS A 345 12.85 10.59 11.59
C LYS A 345 13.46 10.22 12.94
N MET A 346 14.26 11.13 13.47
CA MET A 346 14.80 11.05 14.83
C MET A 346 13.87 11.85 15.75
N LEU A 347 13.38 11.25 16.83
CA LEU A 347 12.52 11.94 17.79
C LEU A 347 13.02 11.69 19.21
N SER A 348 13.06 12.75 20.02
CA SER A 348 13.30 12.63 21.45
C SER A 348 12.12 13.17 22.24
N GLN A 349 11.67 12.42 23.24
CA GLN A 349 10.50 12.77 24.04
C GLN A 349 10.79 12.59 25.52
N ARG A 350 10.63 13.67 26.29
CA ARG A 350 10.73 13.65 27.75
C ARG A 350 9.34 13.46 28.36
N LEU A 351 9.20 12.48 29.23
CA LEU A 351 7.93 12.03 29.83
C LEU A 351 8.07 11.92 31.34
N SER A 352 7.06 12.38 32.08
CA SER A 352 6.85 12.02 33.48
C SER A 352 5.91 10.81 33.54
N VAL A 353 6.33 9.75 34.22
CA VAL A 353 5.61 8.48 34.28
C VAL A 353 5.31 8.13 35.73
N ASP A 354 4.04 7.94 36.05
CA ASP A 354 3.59 7.45 37.35
C ASP A 354 3.35 5.95 37.28
N PHE A 355 3.78 5.24 38.31
CA PHE A 355 3.65 3.80 38.43
C PHE A 355 2.78 3.41 39.62
N ILE A 356 2.15 2.25 39.50
CA ILE A 356 1.32 1.63 40.54
C ILE A 356 1.60 0.13 40.60
N VAL A 357 1.55 -0.45 41.79
CA VAL A 357 1.61 -1.92 41.95
C VAL A 357 0.19 -2.45 41.93
N GLU A 358 -0.15 -3.26 40.94
CA GLU A 358 -1.43 -3.94 40.80
C GLU A 358 -1.20 -5.44 40.71
N GLU A 359 -1.89 -6.22 41.54
CA GLU A 359 -1.78 -7.69 41.56
C GLU A 359 -0.32 -8.17 41.75
N GLY A 360 0.44 -7.45 42.58
CA GLY A 360 1.86 -7.73 42.86
C GLY A 360 2.82 -7.40 41.71
N LYS A 361 2.36 -6.74 40.63
CA LYS A 361 3.20 -6.33 39.49
C LYS A 361 3.19 -4.82 39.33
N LEU A 362 4.36 -4.25 39.05
CA LEU A 362 4.48 -2.84 38.71
C LEU A 362 3.86 -2.57 37.33
N LYS A 363 3.04 -1.53 37.23
CA LYS A 363 2.39 -1.09 36.00
C LYS A 363 2.41 0.44 35.88
N ILE A 364 2.30 0.93 34.65
CA ILE A 364 2.19 2.36 34.33
C ILE A 364 0.77 2.84 34.57
N ARG A 365 0.61 3.84 35.44
CA ARG A 365 -0.66 4.48 35.75
C ARG A 365 -0.97 5.67 34.84
N SER A 366 0.01 6.55 34.64
CA SER A 366 -0.13 7.76 33.82
C SER A 366 1.20 8.12 33.16
N VAL A 367 1.10 8.76 32.00
CA VAL A 367 2.24 9.27 31.23
C VAL A 367 1.88 10.69 30.82
N THR A 368 2.70 11.65 31.23
CA THR A 368 2.52 13.07 30.92
C THR A 368 3.75 13.56 30.17
N LYS A 369 3.55 14.23 29.02
CA LYS A 369 4.66 14.86 28.29
C LYS A 369 5.11 16.11 29.04
N LEU A 370 6.42 16.25 29.25
CA LEU A 370 7.04 17.41 29.90
C LEU A 370 7.50 18.46 28.88
#